data_AF-A0A527I2V0-F1
#
_entry.id   AF-A0A527I2V0-F1
#
_cell.length_a   1.000
_cell.length_b   1.000
_cell.length_c   1.000
_cell.angle_alpha   90.00
_cell.angle_beta   90.00
_cell.angle_gamma   90.00
#
_symmetry.space_group_name_H-M   'P 1'
#
loop_
_entity.id
_entity.type
_entity.pdbx_description
1 polymer ?
#
loop_
_entity_poly.entity_id
_entity_poly.type
_entity_poly.pdbx_seq_one_letter_code
_entity_poly.pdbx_strand_id
1 'polypeptide(L)'
;GLPAGVFNVITGKASTIVGRMCEDPRVRAMSFTGSTEIGRLIAAQSAPTMKRLVMELGGHAPLIVFADADLDKAVDIAIDAKFATSGQDCLAANRIYVQRPIYDRFCAAFTARIEALRTGNGLADGTDIGPLMHERAIKKVEEQVTDALTHGARCLTGGKRHQAGPLFYQPTLLADVTDEALIMREETFGPVAAVTAFDSEDEVIARANATEYGLVA
;
A
#
# COMPACT_ATOMS: atom_id res chain seq x y z
N GLY A 1 -27.72 -26.85 -6.46
CA GLY A 1 -26.71 -25.93 -7.03
C GLY A 1 -27.40 -24.66 -7.51
N LEU A 2 -26.62 -23.64 -7.89
CA LEU A 2 -27.15 -22.39 -8.45
C LEU A 2 -27.78 -22.62 -9.84
N PRO A 3 -28.92 -21.97 -10.18
CA PRO A 3 -29.48 -22.01 -11.53
C PRO A 3 -28.56 -21.40 -12.58
N ALA A 4 -28.71 -21.84 -13.84
CA ALA A 4 -27.94 -21.30 -14.96
C ALA A 4 -28.16 -19.79 -15.13
N GLY A 5 -27.09 -19.05 -15.36
CA GLY A 5 -27.11 -17.59 -15.56
C GLY A 5 -27.09 -16.75 -14.27
N VAL A 6 -27.25 -17.35 -13.08
CA VAL A 6 -27.20 -16.62 -11.81
C VAL A 6 -25.79 -16.12 -11.48
N PHE A 7 -24.77 -16.95 -11.75
CA PHE A 7 -23.37 -16.64 -11.51
C PHE A 7 -22.57 -16.91 -12.78
N ASN A 8 -21.86 -15.89 -13.25
CA ASN A 8 -21.07 -15.94 -14.46
C ASN A 8 -19.69 -15.35 -14.17
N VAL A 9 -18.63 -16.07 -14.55
CA VAL A 9 -17.24 -15.59 -14.45
C VAL A 9 -16.75 -15.30 -15.86
N ILE A 10 -16.31 -14.07 -16.10
CA ILE A 10 -15.81 -13.62 -17.39
C ILE A 10 -14.39 -13.09 -17.19
N THR A 11 -13.40 -13.73 -17.82
CA THR A 11 -12.00 -13.33 -17.78
C THR A 11 -11.56 -12.79 -19.14
N GLY A 12 -10.61 -11.85 -19.15
CA GLY A 12 -10.10 -11.27 -20.38
C GLY A 12 -9.54 -9.86 -20.18
N LYS A 13 -9.51 -9.08 -21.26
CA LYS A 13 -9.05 -7.68 -21.21
C LYS A 13 -10.13 -6.81 -20.57
N ALA A 14 -9.82 -6.24 -19.40
CA ALA A 14 -10.74 -5.42 -18.62
C ALA A 14 -11.36 -4.29 -19.46
N SER A 15 -10.57 -3.59 -20.27
CA SER A 15 -11.06 -2.49 -21.12
C SER A 15 -12.11 -2.92 -22.15
N THR A 16 -12.08 -4.18 -22.61
CA THR A 16 -13.09 -4.72 -23.54
C THR A 16 -14.37 -5.11 -22.81
N ILE A 17 -14.26 -5.63 -21.59
CA ILE A 17 -15.38 -6.19 -20.82
C ILE A 17 -16.12 -5.09 -20.06
N VAL A 18 -15.39 -4.29 -19.28
CA VAL A 18 -15.96 -3.35 -18.31
C VAL A 18 -16.69 -2.21 -19.01
N GLY A 19 -16.17 -1.67 -20.13
CA GLY A 19 -16.86 -0.64 -20.89
C GLY A 19 -18.24 -1.08 -21.37
N ARG A 20 -18.36 -2.32 -21.87
CA ARG A 20 -19.65 -2.90 -22.25
C ARG A 20 -20.59 -3.07 -21.07
N MET A 21 -20.07 -3.45 -19.89
CA MET A 21 -20.88 -3.55 -18.68
C MET A 21 -21.39 -2.17 -18.21
N CYS A 22 -20.57 -1.11 -18.33
CA CYS A 22 -20.97 0.26 -18.02
C CYS A 22 -22.07 0.78 -18.97
N GLU A 23 -21.98 0.46 -20.26
CA GLU A 23 -22.95 0.86 -21.30
C GLU A 23 -24.28 0.12 -21.21
N ASP A 24 -24.29 -1.13 -20.73
CA ASP A 24 -25.48 -2.00 -20.79
C ASP A 24 -26.53 -1.62 -19.72
N PRO A 25 -27.75 -1.20 -20.09
CA PRO A 25 -28.78 -0.79 -19.13
C PRO A 25 -29.34 -1.94 -18.27
N ARG A 26 -29.05 -3.20 -18.62
CA ARG A 26 -29.41 -4.39 -17.84
C ARG A 26 -28.56 -4.52 -16.57
N VAL A 27 -27.33 -4.01 -16.58
CA VAL A 27 -26.47 -3.95 -15.39
C VAL A 27 -26.95 -2.79 -14.52
N ARG A 28 -27.49 -3.10 -13.34
CA ARG A 28 -28.11 -2.10 -12.43
C ARG A 28 -27.19 -1.63 -11.31
N ALA A 29 -26.20 -2.44 -10.96
CA ALA A 29 -25.21 -2.15 -9.93
C ALA A 29 -23.84 -2.65 -10.37
N MET A 30 -22.79 -1.93 -9.98
CA MET A 30 -21.40 -2.31 -10.20
C MET A 30 -20.62 -2.09 -8.90
N SER A 31 -19.92 -3.13 -8.46
CA SER A 31 -18.94 -3.06 -7.38
C SER A 31 -17.56 -3.23 -8.00
N PHE A 32 -16.64 -2.34 -7.66
CA PHE A 32 -15.28 -2.34 -8.15
C PHE A 32 -14.29 -2.16 -6.99
N THR A 33 -13.26 -2.99 -7.00
CA THR A 33 -12.10 -2.87 -6.11
C THR A 33 -10.84 -2.76 -6.97
N GLY A 34 -10.04 -1.72 -6.77
CA GLY A 34 -8.83 -1.49 -7.55
C GLY A 34 -8.30 -0.07 -7.44
N SER A 35 -7.55 0.41 -8.43
CA SER A 35 -6.94 1.75 -8.34
C SER A 35 -7.99 2.87 -8.44
N THR A 36 -7.71 3.97 -7.75
CA THR A 36 -8.55 5.18 -7.76
C THR A 36 -8.76 5.72 -9.17
N GLU A 37 -7.74 5.69 -10.01
CA GLU A 37 -7.81 6.10 -11.42
C GLU A 37 -8.86 5.29 -12.20
N ILE A 38 -8.83 3.95 -12.09
CA ILE A 38 -9.79 3.10 -12.78
C ILE A 38 -11.19 3.26 -12.19
N GLY A 39 -11.33 3.43 -10.88
CA GLY A 39 -12.61 3.73 -10.23
C GLY A 39 -13.27 4.99 -10.80
N ARG A 40 -12.50 6.07 -11.01
CA ARG A 40 -12.98 7.31 -11.65
C ARG A 40 -13.45 7.06 -13.08
N LEU A 41 -12.70 6.28 -13.87
CA LEU A 41 -13.08 5.93 -15.25
C LEU A 41 -14.39 5.13 -15.29
N ILE A 42 -14.54 4.14 -14.41
CA ILE A 42 -15.76 3.33 -14.31
C ILE A 42 -16.95 4.20 -13.90
N ALA A 43 -16.76 5.09 -12.93
CA ALA A 43 -17.81 6.00 -12.49
C ALA A 43 -18.28 6.92 -13.61
N ALA A 44 -17.35 7.50 -14.37
CA ALA A 44 -17.65 8.34 -15.52
C ALA A 44 -18.40 7.56 -16.62
N GLN A 45 -17.93 6.36 -16.97
CA GLN A 45 -18.58 5.52 -17.99
C GLN A 45 -19.95 4.98 -17.55
N SER A 46 -20.20 4.88 -16.25
CA SER A 46 -21.49 4.42 -15.70
C SER A 46 -22.52 5.54 -15.55
N ALA A 47 -22.11 6.81 -15.65
CA ALA A 47 -23.02 7.96 -15.48
C ALA A 47 -24.21 7.95 -16.46
N PRO A 48 -24.05 7.66 -17.77
CA PRO A 48 -25.18 7.63 -18.71
C PRO A 48 -26.27 6.60 -18.37
N THR A 49 -25.92 5.55 -17.64
CA THR A 49 -26.86 4.48 -17.26
C THR A 49 -27.28 4.52 -15.79
N MET A 50 -26.80 5.52 -15.04
CA MET A 50 -27.16 5.79 -13.63
C MET A 50 -27.12 4.54 -12.74
N LYS A 51 -26.07 3.71 -12.90
CA LYS A 51 -25.90 2.50 -12.10
C LYS A 51 -25.60 2.83 -10.65
N ARG A 52 -26.00 1.96 -9.71
CA ARG A 52 -25.47 2.00 -8.34
C ARG A 52 -24.00 1.59 -8.38
N LEU A 53 -23.13 2.42 -7.82
CA LEU A 53 -21.69 2.17 -7.76
C LEU A 53 -21.24 1.95 -6.32
N VAL A 54 -20.39 0.94 -6.11
CA VAL A 54 -19.66 0.70 -4.86
C VAL A 54 -18.18 0.60 -5.22
N MET A 55 -17.35 1.44 -4.59
CA MET A 55 -15.96 1.64 -4.98
C MET A 55 -15.05 1.46 -3.77
N GLU A 56 -14.21 0.43 -3.80
CA GLU A 56 -13.15 0.19 -2.83
C GLU A 56 -11.81 0.49 -3.54
N LEU A 57 -11.18 1.62 -3.22
CA LEU A 57 -10.08 2.17 -4.02
C LEU A 57 -8.74 2.12 -3.28
N GLY A 58 -7.72 2.79 -3.82
CA GLY A 58 -6.39 2.83 -3.20
C GLY A 58 -6.41 3.51 -1.83
N GLY A 59 -5.45 3.15 -0.98
CA GLY A 59 -5.28 3.71 0.35
C GLY A 59 -3.85 4.20 0.59
N HIS A 60 -3.70 5.09 1.57
CA HIS A 60 -2.39 5.59 1.97
C HIS A 60 -2.37 5.82 3.49
N ALA A 61 -2.62 4.72 4.21
CA ALA A 61 -2.93 4.74 5.62
C ALA A 61 -1.78 5.34 6.45
N PRO A 62 -2.07 6.33 7.31
CA PRO A 62 -1.14 6.76 8.34
C PRO A 62 -1.12 5.73 9.47
N LEU A 63 0.04 5.48 10.07
CA LEU A 63 0.19 4.78 11.34
C LEU A 63 0.89 5.73 12.30
N ILE A 64 0.23 6.12 13.40
CA ILE A 64 0.73 7.14 14.33
C ILE A 64 1.14 6.49 15.64
N VAL A 65 2.41 6.64 16.02
CA VAL A 65 3.00 6.07 17.24
C VAL A 65 3.42 7.20 18.18
N PHE A 66 2.65 7.42 19.24
CA PHE A 66 2.98 8.36 20.31
C PHE A 66 4.06 7.82 21.24
N ALA A 67 4.77 8.71 21.95
CA ALA A 67 5.91 8.37 22.80
C ALA A 67 5.54 7.53 24.03
N ASP A 68 4.27 7.51 24.42
CA ASP A 68 3.72 6.70 25.50
C ASP A 68 3.21 5.32 25.03
N ALA A 69 3.28 5.04 23.72
CA ALA A 69 2.95 3.72 23.18
C ALA A 69 3.95 2.65 23.65
N ASP A 70 3.46 1.43 23.80
CA ASP A 70 4.33 0.26 23.95
C ASP A 70 5.13 0.07 22.65
N LEU A 71 6.45 0.26 22.75
CA LEU A 71 7.35 0.28 21.60
C LEU A 71 7.36 -1.06 20.85
N ASP A 72 7.49 -2.17 21.57
CA ASP A 72 7.61 -3.49 20.95
C ASP A 72 6.28 -3.85 20.26
N LYS A 73 5.16 -3.61 20.94
CA LYS A 73 3.83 -3.80 20.35
C LYS A 73 3.60 -2.92 19.13
N ALA A 74 4.01 -1.65 19.17
CA ALA A 74 3.85 -0.73 18.04
C ALA A 74 4.67 -1.19 16.82
N VAL A 75 5.87 -1.70 17.04
CA VAL A 75 6.73 -2.24 15.97
C VAL A 75 6.14 -3.51 15.37
N ASP A 76 5.62 -4.42 16.19
CA ASP A 76 4.98 -5.65 15.71
C ASP A 76 3.72 -5.33 14.88
N ILE A 77 2.89 -4.38 15.33
CA ILE A 77 1.75 -3.88 14.55
C ILE A 77 2.21 -3.25 13.22
N ALA A 78 3.30 -2.47 13.23
CA ALA A 78 3.82 -1.85 12.01
C ALA A 78 4.32 -2.91 11.00
N ILE A 79 4.92 -4.01 11.47
CA ILE A 79 5.31 -5.14 10.62
C ILE A 79 4.09 -5.77 9.97
N ASP A 80 3.11 -6.16 10.78
CA ASP A 80 1.90 -6.82 10.30
C ASP A 80 1.13 -5.93 9.31
N ALA A 81 0.97 -4.65 9.63
CA ALA A 81 0.22 -3.71 8.82
C ALA A 81 0.96 -3.33 7.52
N LYS A 82 2.29 -3.24 7.50
CA LYS A 82 3.03 -2.81 6.30
C LYS A 82 3.35 -3.97 5.35
N PHE A 83 3.68 -5.13 5.89
CA PHE A 83 4.29 -6.21 5.12
C PHE A 83 3.36 -7.38 4.82
N ALA A 84 2.14 -7.39 5.36
CA ALA A 84 1.09 -8.32 4.92
C ALA A 84 0.95 -8.32 3.40
N THR A 85 0.85 -9.51 2.79
CA THR A 85 0.78 -9.69 1.33
C THR A 85 1.92 -8.97 0.57
N SER A 86 3.11 -8.87 1.19
CA SER A 86 4.26 -8.12 0.65
C SER A 86 3.98 -6.63 0.44
N GLY A 87 3.10 -6.04 1.25
CA GLY A 87 2.66 -4.65 1.16
C GLY A 87 1.70 -4.34 -0.01
N GLN A 88 1.18 -5.38 -0.68
CA GLN A 88 0.17 -5.26 -1.73
C GLN A 88 -1.24 -5.29 -1.12
N ASP A 89 -1.49 -4.33 -0.22
CA ASP A 89 -2.73 -4.20 0.52
C ASP A 89 -3.15 -2.71 0.53
N CYS A 90 -4.41 -2.43 0.21
CA CYS A 90 -4.95 -1.06 0.25
C CYS A 90 -5.00 -0.50 1.69
N LEU A 91 -5.00 -1.38 2.70
CA LEU A 91 -4.96 -1.04 4.11
C LEU A 91 -3.54 -0.89 4.67
N ALA A 92 -2.50 -1.11 3.84
CA ALA A 92 -1.13 -1.13 4.33
C ALA A 92 -0.71 0.21 4.97
N ALA A 93 0.01 0.12 6.10
CA ALA A 93 0.58 1.27 6.80
C ALA A 93 1.70 1.92 5.96
N ASN A 94 1.33 2.87 5.10
CA ASN A 94 2.23 3.45 4.10
C ASN A 94 2.95 4.71 4.61
N ARG A 95 2.35 5.45 5.55
CA ARG A 95 2.94 6.65 6.15
C ARG A 95 3.05 6.45 7.66
N ILE A 96 4.23 6.10 8.15
CA ILE A 96 4.42 5.80 9.57
C ILE A 96 4.98 7.06 10.26
N TYR A 97 4.22 7.61 11.19
CA TYR A 97 4.57 8.79 11.97
C TYR A 97 4.94 8.34 13.39
N VAL A 98 6.13 8.70 13.86
CA VAL A 98 6.61 8.31 15.19
C VAL A 98 7.03 9.54 15.98
N GLN A 99 6.55 9.67 17.22
CA GLN A 99 6.85 10.85 18.02
C GLN A 99 8.33 10.91 18.36
N ARG A 100 8.93 12.11 18.24
CA ARG A 100 10.38 12.34 18.33
C ARG A 100 11.10 11.62 19.49
N PRO A 101 10.57 11.57 20.74
CA PRO A 101 11.28 10.94 21.87
C PRO A 101 11.57 9.44 21.70
N ILE A 102 10.81 8.72 20.87
CA ILE A 102 10.98 7.28 20.64
C ILE A 102 11.44 6.94 19.22
N TYR A 103 11.59 7.93 18.34
CA TYR A 103 11.84 7.77 16.91
C TYR A 103 13.02 6.83 16.59
N ASP A 104 14.21 7.11 17.13
CA ASP A 104 15.39 6.31 16.85
C ASP A 104 15.27 4.87 17.37
N ARG A 105 14.63 4.70 18.54
CA ARG A 105 14.38 3.37 19.14
C ARG A 105 13.40 2.56 18.30
N PHE A 106 12.34 3.21 17.78
CA PHE A 106 11.40 2.58 16.86
C PHE A 106 12.08 2.18 15.55
N CYS A 107 12.82 3.09 14.91
CA CYS A 107 13.54 2.81 13.67
C CYS A 107 14.51 1.62 13.82
N ALA A 108 15.28 1.57 14.92
CA ALA A 108 16.18 0.46 15.19
C ALA A 108 15.43 -0.87 15.41
N ALA A 109 14.39 -0.87 16.23
CA ALA A 109 13.58 -2.06 16.48
C ALA A 109 12.87 -2.56 15.22
N PHE A 110 12.29 -1.65 14.44
CA PHE A 110 11.59 -1.98 13.19
C PHE A 110 12.54 -2.51 12.12
N THR A 111 13.74 -1.92 11.99
CA THR A 111 14.81 -2.47 11.13
C THR A 111 15.08 -3.94 11.47
N ALA A 112 15.27 -4.26 12.75
CA ALA A 112 15.57 -5.62 13.18
C ALA A 112 14.44 -6.62 12.87
N ARG A 113 13.17 -6.21 12.99
CA ARG A 113 12.03 -7.07 12.59
C ARG A 113 11.95 -7.24 11.08
N ILE A 114 12.19 -6.18 10.30
CA ILE A 114 12.18 -6.24 8.84
C ILE A 114 13.26 -7.19 8.33
N GLU A 115 14.46 -7.15 8.92
CA GLU A 115 15.57 -8.04 8.56
C GLU A 115 15.32 -9.51 8.90
N ALA A 116 14.40 -9.79 9.83
CA ALA A 116 13.99 -11.15 10.16
C ALA A 116 12.99 -11.75 9.15
N LEU A 117 12.38 -10.93 8.28
CA LEU A 117 11.40 -11.40 7.28
C LEU A 117 12.07 -12.24 6.19
N ARG A 118 11.53 -13.42 5.93
CA ARG A 118 12.02 -14.33 4.89
C ARG A 118 11.33 -14.05 3.57
N THR A 119 12.10 -13.57 2.59
CA THR A 119 11.62 -13.36 1.23
C THR A 119 11.83 -14.60 0.37
N GLY A 120 10.78 -15.12 -0.26
CA GLY A 120 10.84 -16.40 -0.96
C GLY A 120 9.60 -16.76 -1.76
N ASN A 121 9.59 -17.96 -2.35
CA ASN A 121 8.43 -18.47 -3.06
C ASN A 121 7.27 -18.68 -2.09
N GLY A 122 6.07 -18.12 -2.37
CA GLY A 122 4.91 -18.23 -1.49
C GLY A 122 4.39 -19.66 -1.25
N LEU A 123 4.88 -20.66 -1.98
CA LEU A 123 4.60 -22.08 -1.72
C LEU A 123 5.62 -22.74 -0.77
N ALA A 124 6.71 -22.07 -0.44
CA ALA A 124 7.74 -22.58 0.45
C ALA A 124 7.41 -22.25 1.91
N ASP A 125 7.54 -23.24 2.79
CA ASP A 125 7.27 -23.10 4.21
C ASP A 125 8.09 -21.97 4.84
N GLY A 126 7.38 -21.12 5.58
CA GLY A 126 8.00 -19.99 6.26
C GLY A 126 8.40 -18.83 5.36
N THR A 127 7.83 -18.71 4.17
CA THR A 127 7.96 -17.45 3.42
C THR A 127 7.07 -16.39 4.04
N ASP A 128 7.65 -15.26 4.44
CA ASP A 128 6.93 -14.10 4.97
C ASP A 128 6.60 -13.11 3.83
N ILE A 129 7.51 -12.97 2.85
CA ILE A 129 7.40 -12.00 1.75
C ILE A 129 7.54 -12.71 0.40
N GLY A 130 6.52 -12.57 -0.45
CA GLY A 130 6.44 -13.14 -1.78
C GLY A 130 6.86 -12.17 -2.89
N PRO A 131 6.65 -12.54 -4.17
CA PRO A 131 6.89 -11.64 -5.28
C PRO A 131 5.78 -10.58 -5.38
N LEU A 132 6.12 -9.45 -6.01
CA LEU A 132 5.15 -8.50 -6.51
C LEU A 132 4.45 -9.06 -7.76
N MET A 133 3.19 -8.66 -7.97
CA MET A 133 2.33 -9.19 -9.04
C MET A 133 2.86 -9.01 -10.47
N HIS A 134 3.69 -7.99 -10.74
CA HIS A 134 4.25 -7.73 -12.08
C HIS A 134 5.38 -6.68 -12.08
N GLU A 135 6.16 -6.64 -13.17
CA GLU A 135 7.33 -5.76 -13.33
C GLU A 135 7.02 -4.26 -13.13
N ARG A 136 5.83 -3.77 -13.50
CA ARG A 136 5.47 -2.36 -13.29
C ARG A 136 5.46 -1.95 -11.82
N ALA A 137 5.18 -2.88 -10.92
CA ALA A 137 5.17 -2.58 -9.49
C ALA A 137 6.57 -2.57 -8.90
N ILE A 138 7.46 -3.44 -9.38
CA ILE A 138 8.88 -3.37 -9.05
C ILE A 138 9.43 -2.00 -9.44
N LYS A 139 9.15 -1.55 -10.67
CA LYS A 139 9.57 -0.24 -11.14
C LYS A 139 9.03 0.91 -10.31
N LYS A 140 7.74 0.86 -9.92
CA LYS A 140 7.13 1.86 -9.05
C LYS A 140 7.80 1.93 -7.68
N VAL A 141 8.08 0.77 -7.08
CA VAL A 141 8.81 0.68 -5.82
C VAL A 141 10.24 1.25 -5.95
N GLU A 142 10.96 0.89 -7.02
CA GLU A 142 12.31 1.41 -7.30
C GLU A 142 12.31 2.94 -7.48
N GLU A 143 11.31 3.48 -8.17
CA GLU A 143 11.12 4.91 -8.38
C GLU A 143 10.88 5.63 -7.05
N GLN A 144 9.92 5.16 -6.23
CA GLN A 144 9.62 5.77 -4.94
C GLN A 144 10.80 5.71 -3.96
N VAL A 145 11.54 4.60 -3.93
CA VAL A 145 12.76 4.48 -3.11
C VAL A 145 13.83 5.46 -3.58
N THR A 146 14.08 5.54 -4.90
CA THR A 146 15.08 6.46 -5.46
C THR A 146 14.73 7.93 -5.21
N ASP A 147 13.45 8.27 -5.37
CA ASP A 147 12.92 9.61 -5.12
C ASP A 147 13.08 10.01 -3.64
N ALA A 148 12.68 9.13 -2.71
CA ALA A 148 12.83 9.40 -1.29
C ALA A 148 14.29 9.62 -0.87
N LEU A 149 15.23 8.82 -1.40
CA LEU A 149 16.66 8.99 -1.17
C LEU A 149 17.19 10.32 -1.72
N THR A 150 16.67 10.74 -2.88
CA THR A 150 17.01 12.05 -3.48
C THR A 150 16.51 13.21 -2.62
N HIS A 151 15.39 13.02 -1.92
CA HIS A 151 14.83 13.97 -0.95
C HIS A 151 15.47 13.86 0.45
N GLY A 152 16.54 13.07 0.62
CA GLY A 152 17.33 13.01 1.84
C GLY A 152 16.92 11.92 2.83
N ALA A 153 16.00 11.03 2.47
CA ALA A 153 15.68 9.87 3.29
C ALA A 153 16.91 8.96 3.49
N ARG A 154 16.94 8.23 4.61
CA ARG A 154 17.93 7.18 4.87
C ARG A 154 17.31 5.81 4.64
N CYS A 155 17.93 4.97 3.81
CA CYS A 155 17.58 3.56 3.74
C CYS A 155 18.26 2.81 4.89
N LEU A 156 17.47 2.33 5.86
CA LEU A 156 17.99 1.60 7.02
C LEU A 156 18.22 0.11 6.72
N THR A 157 17.37 -0.48 5.88
CA THR A 157 17.54 -1.85 5.37
C THR A 157 16.79 -2.03 4.04
N GLY A 158 17.20 -3.01 3.23
CA GLY A 158 16.63 -3.29 1.92
C GLY A 158 17.00 -2.27 0.83
N GLY A 159 16.00 -1.84 0.05
CA GLY A 159 16.11 -0.81 -0.98
C GLY A 159 16.51 -1.31 -2.37
N LYS A 160 16.50 -2.63 -2.60
CA LYS A 160 16.91 -3.24 -3.89
C LYS A 160 16.01 -4.43 -4.24
N ARG A 161 16.08 -4.85 -5.51
CA ARG A 161 15.53 -6.14 -5.94
C ARG A 161 16.16 -7.28 -5.14
N HIS A 162 15.35 -8.29 -4.81
CA HIS A 162 15.81 -9.45 -4.06
C HIS A 162 16.26 -10.58 -5.01
N GLN A 163 17.25 -11.35 -4.60
CA GLN A 163 17.87 -12.41 -5.40
C GLN A 163 16.94 -13.58 -5.76
N ALA A 164 15.77 -13.69 -5.11
CA ALA A 164 14.78 -14.72 -5.39
C ALA A 164 14.14 -14.61 -6.79
N GLY A 165 14.27 -13.48 -7.48
CA GLY A 165 13.85 -13.33 -8.87
C GLY A 165 13.48 -11.89 -9.25
N PRO A 166 13.12 -11.65 -10.53
CA PRO A 166 12.91 -10.30 -11.06
C PRO A 166 11.72 -9.56 -10.44
N LEU A 167 10.74 -10.31 -9.92
CA LEU A 167 9.53 -9.78 -9.27
C LEU A 167 9.66 -9.71 -7.74
N PHE A 168 10.84 -9.95 -7.17
CA PHE A 168 11.05 -9.86 -5.74
C PHE A 168 11.77 -8.57 -5.38
N TYR A 169 11.30 -7.90 -4.34
CA TYR A 169 11.93 -6.70 -3.78
C TYR A 169 12.23 -6.92 -2.31
N GLN A 170 13.35 -6.38 -1.83
CA GLN A 170 13.72 -6.49 -0.42
C GLN A 170 12.71 -5.72 0.45
N PRO A 171 12.24 -6.28 1.57
CA PRO A 171 11.57 -5.51 2.61
C PRO A 171 12.44 -4.32 2.98
N THR A 172 11.90 -3.11 2.82
CA THR A 172 12.69 -1.88 2.86
C THR A 172 12.16 -0.94 3.93
N LEU A 173 13.07 -0.31 4.66
CA LEU A 173 12.75 0.76 5.59
C LEU A 173 13.47 2.05 5.20
N LEU A 174 12.68 3.09 4.93
CA LEU A 174 13.14 4.45 4.71
C LEU A 174 12.79 5.28 5.94
N ALA A 175 13.81 5.89 6.54
CA ALA A 175 13.67 6.84 7.64
C ALA A 175 13.92 8.27 7.16
N ASP A 176 13.43 9.24 7.93
CA ASP A 176 13.56 10.67 7.67
C ASP A 176 12.96 11.08 6.32
N VAL A 177 11.88 10.40 5.94
CA VAL A 177 11.18 10.68 4.69
C VAL A 177 10.43 11.99 4.82
N THR A 178 10.66 12.90 3.88
CA THR A 178 9.98 14.20 3.84
C THR A 178 8.60 14.07 3.19
N ASP A 179 7.68 14.97 3.52
CA ASP A 179 6.30 14.93 2.99
C ASP A 179 6.25 15.20 1.46
N GLU A 180 7.33 15.72 0.87
CA GLU A 180 7.46 15.94 -0.58
C GLU A 180 7.75 14.66 -1.37
N ALA A 181 8.36 13.65 -0.75
CA ALA A 181 8.74 12.42 -1.41
C ALA A 181 7.51 11.68 -1.97
N LEU A 182 7.65 11.07 -3.15
CA LEU A 182 6.55 10.35 -3.82
C LEU A 182 5.93 9.29 -2.91
N ILE A 183 6.75 8.59 -2.11
CA ILE A 183 6.29 7.55 -1.20
C ILE A 183 5.37 8.07 -0.07
N MET A 184 5.38 9.38 0.23
CA MET A 184 4.49 10.02 1.21
C MET A 184 3.20 10.57 0.57
N ARG A 185 3.10 10.55 -0.77
CA ARG A 185 1.99 11.14 -1.52
C ARG A 185 1.21 10.11 -2.34
N GLU A 186 1.86 9.01 -2.72
CA GLU A 186 1.30 7.99 -3.59
C GLU A 186 1.37 6.60 -2.92
N GLU A 187 0.28 5.84 -3.02
CA GLU A 187 0.23 4.45 -2.57
C GLU A 187 1.36 3.62 -3.20
N THR A 188 2.23 3.02 -2.37
CA THR A 188 3.35 2.19 -2.85
C THR A 188 2.90 0.86 -3.43
N PHE A 189 2.01 0.16 -2.71
CA PHE A 189 1.55 -1.19 -3.03
C PHE A 189 2.71 -2.21 -3.17
N GLY A 190 3.64 -2.16 -2.21
CA GLY A 190 4.84 -3.00 -2.15
C GLY A 190 5.57 -2.90 -0.81
N PRO A 191 6.64 -3.68 -0.59
CA PRO A 191 7.23 -3.94 0.71
C PRO A 191 8.22 -2.83 1.12
N VAL A 192 7.77 -1.57 1.16
CA VAL A 192 8.58 -0.40 1.57
C VAL A 192 7.85 0.41 2.62
N ALA A 193 8.42 0.50 3.82
CA ALA A 193 7.94 1.38 4.88
C ALA A 193 8.63 2.75 4.80
N ALA A 194 7.85 3.83 4.92
CA ALA A 194 8.34 5.19 5.09
C ALA A 194 8.02 5.66 6.50
N VAL A 195 9.06 6.10 7.24
CA VAL A 195 8.94 6.57 8.62
C VAL A 195 9.41 8.02 8.71
N THR A 196 8.65 8.84 9.43
CA THR A 196 8.94 10.25 9.66
C THR A 196 8.59 10.65 11.10
N ALA A 197 9.32 11.61 11.66
CA ALA A 197 9.10 12.06 13.02
C ALA A 197 7.98 13.12 13.10
N PHE A 198 7.32 13.24 14.25
CA PHE A 198 6.43 14.37 14.58
C PHE A 198 6.66 14.85 16.02
N ASP A 199 6.25 16.09 16.30
CA ASP A 199 6.45 16.75 17.61
C ASP A 199 5.16 16.90 18.41
N SER A 200 4.03 17.13 17.75
CA SER A 200 2.75 17.37 18.41
C SER A 200 1.59 16.60 17.78
N GLU A 201 0.55 16.38 18.58
CA GLU A 201 -0.70 15.73 18.12
C GLU A 201 -1.37 16.52 16.98
N ASP A 202 -1.49 17.84 17.13
CA ASP A 202 -2.09 18.70 16.10
C ASP A 202 -1.34 18.60 14.75
N GLU A 203 -0.01 18.60 14.80
CA GLU A 203 0.84 18.44 13.62
C GLU A 203 0.60 17.10 12.93
N VAL A 204 0.64 15.99 13.69
CA VAL A 204 0.53 14.65 13.08
C VAL A 204 -0.87 14.38 12.56
N ILE A 205 -1.92 14.90 13.21
CA ILE A 205 -3.30 14.82 12.69
C ILE A 205 -3.41 15.60 11.37
N ALA A 206 -2.83 16.80 11.28
CA ALA A 206 -2.83 17.57 10.05
C ALA A 206 -2.10 16.84 8.91
N ARG A 207 -0.90 16.28 9.18
CA ARG A 207 -0.10 15.53 8.20
C ARG A 207 -0.76 14.22 7.78
N ALA A 208 -1.36 13.48 8.72
CA ALA A 208 -2.10 12.25 8.44
C ALA A 208 -3.28 12.52 7.48
N ASN A 209 -4.00 13.63 7.69
CA ASN A 209 -5.14 14.04 6.87
C ASN A 209 -4.76 14.79 5.57
N ALA A 210 -3.48 15.15 5.37
CA ALA A 210 -2.99 15.86 4.19
C ALA A 210 -2.86 14.92 2.97
N THR A 211 -3.97 14.30 2.57
CA THR A 211 -4.02 13.33 1.48
C THR A 211 -5.41 13.26 0.84
N GLU A 212 -5.51 12.79 -0.41
CA GLU A 212 -6.81 12.51 -1.05
C GLU A 212 -7.39 11.15 -0.65
N TYR A 213 -6.58 10.29 -0.03
CA TYR A 213 -6.99 8.95 0.42
C TYR A 213 -7.70 9.01 1.78
N GLY A 214 -8.47 7.98 2.13
CA GLY A 214 -9.24 7.95 3.38
C GLY A 214 -9.86 6.59 3.69
N LEU A 215 -9.04 5.53 3.69
CA LEU A 215 -9.50 4.14 3.82
C LEU A 215 -9.40 3.61 5.25
N VAL A 216 -8.23 3.75 5.89
CA VAL A 216 -7.97 3.33 7.27
C VAL A 216 -6.85 4.19 7.89
N ALA A 217 -6.80 4.21 9.22
CA ALA A 217 -5.75 4.80 10.06
C ALA A 217 -5.58 3.95 11.33
#